data_AF-A0A950NNT0-F1
#
_entry.id   AF-A0A950NNT0-F1
#
_cell.length_a   1.000
_cell.length_b   1.000
_cell.length_c   1.000
_cell.angle_alpha   90.00
_cell.angle_beta   90.00
_cell.angle_gamma   90.00
#
_symmetry.space_group_name_H-M   'P 1'
#
loop_
_entity.id
_entity.type
_entity.pdbx_description
1 polymer ?
#
loop_
_entity_poly.entity_id
_entity_poly.type
_entity_poly.pdbx_seq_one_letter_code
_entity_poly.pdbx_strand_id
1 'polypeptide(L)' 'MNQANDASDRAELSTLRSQLEELTARVTRVAERYGTTPDSAVAADLFTAERALTSARRSLDKVLATLRS' A
#
# COMPACT_ATOMS: atom_id res chain seq x y z
N MET A 1 4.55 -4.72 -30.13
CA MET A 1 3.48 -4.96 -29.14
C MET A 1 3.94 -4.73 -27.70
N ASN A 2 5.23 -4.85 -27.35
CA ASN A 2 5.73 -4.65 -25.97
C ASN A 2 5.47 -3.26 -25.36
N GLN A 3 5.71 -2.17 -26.07
CA GLN A 3 5.63 -0.80 -25.47
C GLN A 3 4.20 -0.39 -25.05
N ALA A 4 3.17 -0.92 -25.71
CA ALA A 4 1.78 -0.64 -25.34
C ALA A 4 1.37 -1.35 -24.05
N ASN A 5 1.91 -2.56 -23.82
CA ASN A 5 1.74 -3.27 -22.56
C ASN A 5 2.48 -2.56 -21.42
N ASP A 6 3.72 -2.10 -21.65
CA ASP A 6 4.50 -1.40 -20.63
C ASP A 6 3.81 -0.10 -20.15
N ALA A 7 3.18 0.65 -21.06
CA ALA A 7 2.43 1.85 -20.71
C ALA A 7 1.15 1.54 -19.92
N SER A 8 0.43 0.48 -20.31
CA SER A 8 -0.78 0.01 -19.62
C SER A 8 -0.46 -0.53 -18.23
N ASP A 9 0.56 -1.38 -18.12
CA ASP A 9 1.03 -1.97 -16.86
C ASP A 9 1.51 -0.87 -15.90
N ARG A 10 2.22 0.14 -16.41
CA ARG A 10 2.64 1.29 -15.59
C ARG A 10 1.45 2.07 -15.04
N ALA A 11 0.41 2.28 -15.86
CA ALA A 11 -0.81 2.98 -15.43
C ALA A 11 -1.56 2.18 -14.35
N GLU A 12 -1.67 0.87 -14.52
CA GLU A 12 -2.28 -0.04 -13.55
C GLU A 12 -1.50 -0.04 -12.22
N LEU A 13 -0.18 -0.21 -12.26
CA LEU A 13 0.67 -0.20 -11.07
C LEU A 13 0.64 1.16 -10.34
N SER A 14 0.53 2.27 -11.08
CA SER A 14 0.35 3.59 -10.48
C SER A 14 -1.00 3.73 -9.77
N THR A 15 -2.05 3.13 -10.32
CA THR A 15 -3.38 3.07 -9.70
C THR A 15 -3.33 2.26 -8.41
N LEU A 16 -2.75 1.05 -8.46
CA LEU A 16 -2.57 0.19 -7.29
C LEU A 16 -1.72 0.85 -6.19
N ARG A 17 -0.66 1.58 -6.57
CA ARG A 17 0.15 2.37 -5.62
C ARG A 17 -0.70 3.38 -4.85
N SER A 18 -1.53 4.15 -5.54
CA SER A 18 -2.40 5.16 -4.92
C SER A 18 -3.46 4.53 -4.03
N GLN A 19 -4.05 3.40 -4.46
CA GLN A 19 -5.01 2.65 -3.65
C GLN A 19 -4.37 2.09 -2.36
N LEU A 20 -3.15 1.57 -2.43
CA LEU A 20 -2.40 1.14 -1.24
C LEU A 20 -2.13 2.29 -0.29
N GLU A 21 -1.80 3.48 -0.80
CA GLU A 21 -1.59 4.68 0.02
C GLU A 21 -2.87 5.05 0.80
N GLU A 22 -4.02 5.10 0.11
CA GLU A 22 -5.31 5.38 0.75
C GLU A 22 -5.69 4.29 1.78
N LEU A 23 -5.55 3.02 1.40
CA LEU A 23 -5.88 1.88 2.26
C LEU A 23 -5.00 1.86 3.51
N THR A 24 -3.70 2.11 3.37
CA THR A 24 -2.75 2.22 4.49
C THR A 24 -3.23 3.29 5.47
N ALA A 25 -3.52 4.50 4.98
CA ALA A 25 -3.99 5.59 5.84
C ALA A 25 -5.30 5.26 6.57
N ARG A 26 -6.21 4.54 5.91
CA ARG A 26 -7.48 4.08 6.51
C ARG A 26 -7.23 3.04 7.61
N VAL A 27 -6.36 2.07 7.38
CA VAL A 27 -5.98 1.05 8.38
C VAL A 27 -5.31 1.71 9.58
N THR A 28 -4.36 2.63 9.36
CA THR A 28 -3.69 3.38 10.43
C THR A 28 -4.70 4.11 11.32
N ARG A 29 -5.66 4.85 10.72
CA ARG A 29 -6.70 5.54 11.51
C ARG A 29 -7.54 4.59 12.36
N VAL A 30 -7.80 3.37 11.88
CA VAL A 30 -8.54 2.36 12.67
C VAL A 30 -7.65 1.83 13.80
N ALA A 31 -6.39 1.50 13.50
CA ALA A 31 -5.41 1.03 14.48
C ALA A 31 -5.23 2.02 15.63
N GLU A 32 -5.10 3.31 15.31
CA GLU A 32 -4.96 4.39 16.29
C GLU A 32 -6.17 4.49 17.22
N ARG A 33 -7.40 4.29 16.71
CA ARG A 33 -8.60 4.26 17.55
C ARG A 33 -8.56 3.11 18.54
N TYR A 34 -8.24 1.90 18.08
CA TYR A 34 -8.10 0.73 18.94
C TYR A 34 -6.92 0.83 19.92
N GLY A 35 -5.86 1.58 19.59
CA GLY A 35 -4.75 1.84 20.52
C GLY A 35 -5.15 2.63 21.76
N THR A 36 -6.32 3.28 21.74
CA THR A 36 -6.89 4.00 22.90
C THR A 36 -7.93 3.18 23.67
N THR A 37 -8.24 1.96 23.20
CA THR A 37 -9.17 1.04 23.88
C THR A 37 -8.40 -0.09 24.57
N PRO A 38 -9.05 -0.88 25.45
CA PRO A 38 -8.45 -2.10 26.00
C PRO A 38 -8.09 -3.17 24.95
N ASP A 39 -8.55 -3.03 23.70
CA ASP A 39 -8.41 -4.02 22.63
C ASP A 39 -7.03 -3.94 21.93
N SER A 40 -5.97 -4.01 22.73
CA SER A 40 -4.58 -3.92 22.28
C SER A 40 -4.21 -4.96 21.21
N ALA A 41 -4.84 -6.13 21.22
CA ALA A 41 -4.66 -7.17 20.21
C ALA A 41 -5.15 -6.72 18.82
N VAL A 42 -6.33 -6.08 18.75
CA VAL A 42 -6.88 -5.56 17.48
C VAL A 42 -5.97 -4.47 16.92
N ALA A 43 -5.48 -3.57 17.77
CA ALA A 43 -4.51 -2.55 17.35
C ALA A 43 -3.22 -3.19 16.79
N ALA A 44 -2.70 -4.22 17.45
CA ALA A 44 -1.48 -4.92 17.02
C ALA A 44 -1.64 -5.58 15.64
N ASP A 45 -2.77 -6.24 15.39
CA ASP A 45 -3.06 -6.86 14.09
C ASP A 45 -3.23 -5.81 12.99
N LEU A 46 -3.89 -4.69 13.29
CA LEU A 46 -4.05 -3.59 12.33
C LEU A 46 -2.71 -2.89 12.00
N PHE A 47 -1.82 -2.71 12.98
CA PHE A 47 -0.46 -2.22 12.70
C PHE A 47 0.38 -3.23 11.92
N THR A 48 0.13 -4.52 12.08
CA THR A 48 0.76 -5.56 11.26
C THR A 48 0.28 -5.46 9.81
N ALA A 49 -1.02 -5.26 9.60
CA ALA A 49 -1.58 -5.02 8.27
C ALA A 49 -1.03 -3.73 7.62
N GLU A 50 -0.93 -2.63 8.37
CA GLU A 50 -0.31 -1.38 7.91
C GLU A 50 1.10 -1.61 7.36
N ARG A 51 1.96 -2.31 8.13
CA ARG A 51 3.35 -2.58 7.70
C ARG A 51 3.41 -3.42 6.43
N ALA A 52 2.51 -4.38 6.27
CA ALA A 52 2.42 -5.20 5.06
C ALA A 52 2.02 -4.35 3.84
N LEU A 53 1.02 -3.47 3.98
CA LEU A 53 0.61 -2.54 2.92
C LEU A 53 1.73 -1.55 2.55
N THR A 54 2.43 -1.00 3.54
CA THR A 54 3.60 -0.14 3.32
C THR A 54 4.70 -0.88 2.55
N SER A 55 4.93 -2.16 2.86
CA SER A 55 5.92 -2.99 2.16
C SER A 55 5.51 -3.31 0.72
N ALA A 56 4.23 -3.57 0.48
CA ALA A 56 3.68 -3.75 -0.86
C ALA A 56 3.84 -2.46 -1.69
N ARG A 57 3.48 -1.29 -1.14
CA ARG A 57 3.63 0.01 -1.79
C ARG A 57 5.08 0.29 -2.20
N ARG A 58 6.04 0.02 -1.31
CA ARG A 58 7.49 0.16 -1.61
C ARG A 58 7.94 -0.76 -2.74
N SER A 59 7.35 -1.95 -2.85
CA SER A 59 7.66 -2.87 -3.95
C SER A 59 7.13 -2.33 -5.29
N LEU A 60 5.93 -1.74 -5.30
CA LEU A 60 5.40 -1.05 -6.48
C LEU A 60 6.25 0.16 -6.88
N ASP A 61 6.67 0.98 -5.91
CA ASP A 61 7.55 2.14 -6.17
C ASP A 61 8.85 1.71 -6.88
N LYS A 62 9.45 0.57 -6.48
CA LYS A 62 10.64 0.02 -7.14
C LYS A 62 10.38 -0.38 -8.59
N VAL A 63 9.30 -1.11 -8.86
CA VAL A 63 8.94 -1.53 -10.22
C VAL A 63 8.63 -0.32 -11.11
N LEU A 64 7.87 0.64 -10.60
CA LEU A 64 7.56 1.89 -11.31
C LEU A 64 8.82 2.71 -11.63
N ALA A 65 9.85 2.66 -10.78
CA ALA A 65 11.14 3.29 -11.06
C ALA A 65 11.88 2.58 -12.20
N THR A 66 11.86 1.25 -12.25
CA THR A 66 12.44 0.46 -13.35
C THR A 66 11.70 0.66 -14.67
N LEU A 67 10.38 0.86 -14.66
CA LEU A 67 9.60 1.13 -15.88
C LEU A 67 9.77 2.56 -16.43
N ARG A 68 10.52 3.44 -15.75
CA ARG A 68 10.87 4.79 -16.23
C ARG A 68 12.25 4.86 -16.91
N SER A 69 13.12 3.89 -16.67
CA SER A 69 14.49 3.81 -17.24
C SER A 69 14.48 3.08 -18.57
#